data_AF-A0A7Z9XSA0-F1
#
_entry.id   AF-A0A7Z9XSA0-F1
#
_cell.length_a   1.000
_cell.length_b   1.000
_cell.length_c   1.000
_cell.angle_alpha   90.00
_cell.angle_beta   90.00
_cell.angle_gamma   90.00
#
_symmetry.space_group_name_H-M   'P 1'
#
loop_
_entity.id
_entity.type
_entity.pdbx_description
1 polymer ?
#
loop_
_entity_poly.entity_id
_entity_poly.type
_entity_poly.pdbx_seq_one_letter_code
_entity_poly.pdbx_strand_id
1 'polypeptide(L)'
;MKKRFGIRFKLLLVSLSLIAIPVTGYQFIREMETFLRDAQDHNLTTTAQALALLVRGNPALNTDVPLEGALYVHPYQPVIVDGYADDWQDLLPLAQRFGGPDGPRFQVLLRASPAYVYLLVHVRADRPRYIDSASIRYGRSDQVELFLVDENKLPRGYLIAPRAPGAVIAHRLDDDLPGPGDYRLQGEWQEVAGGYNLEMRIPRKLIASGLSIRVMDGKGRSLATDGMTEAGQLVTPSIALNDIIANVDLPQSRIRITNSQGWVLARG
;
A
#
# COMPACT_ATOMS: atom_id res chain seq x y z
N MET A 1 23.17 -78.48 -27.81
CA MET A 1 24.44 -77.69 -27.92
C MET A 1 24.43 -76.55 -26.90
N LYS A 2 25.27 -76.61 -25.84
CA LYS A 2 25.43 -75.50 -24.88
C LYS A 2 26.30 -74.41 -25.51
N LYS A 3 25.72 -73.29 -25.95
CA LYS A 3 26.49 -72.12 -26.42
C LYS A 3 27.31 -71.57 -25.25
N ARG A 4 28.63 -71.73 -25.28
CA ARG A 4 29.56 -71.12 -24.31
C ARG A 4 29.82 -69.67 -24.73
N PHE A 5 29.23 -68.72 -24.03
CA PHE A 5 29.51 -67.29 -24.23
C PHE A 5 30.94 -66.94 -23.78
N GLY A 6 31.68 -66.24 -24.65
CA GLY A 6 33.05 -65.79 -24.38
C GLY A 6 33.12 -64.66 -23.34
N ILE A 7 34.25 -64.53 -22.64
CA ILE A 7 34.48 -63.55 -21.57
C ILE A 7 34.12 -62.10 -21.99
N ARG A 8 34.44 -61.70 -23.22
CA ARG A 8 34.17 -60.35 -23.74
C ARG A 8 32.69 -59.99 -23.74
N PHE A 9 31.82 -60.96 -24.07
CA PHE A 9 30.38 -60.75 -24.07
C PHE A 9 29.83 -60.60 -22.64
N LYS A 10 30.37 -61.37 -21.68
CA LYS A 10 30.00 -61.25 -20.27
C LYS A 10 30.40 -59.89 -19.68
N LEU A 11 31.60 -59.40 -20.02
CA LEU A 11 32.06 -58.07 -19.61
C LEU A 11 31.20 -56.95 -20.20
N LEU A 12 30.86 -57.04 -21.49
CA LEU A 12 29.97 -56.06 -22.13
C LEU A 12 28.61 -56.01 -21.44
N LEU A 13 28.02 -57.17 -21.12
CA LEU A 13 26.73 -57.26 -20.44
C LEU A 13 26.77 -56.64 -19.04
N VAL A 14 27.86 -56.87 -18.29
CA VAL A 14 28.08 -56.24 -16.98
C VAL A 14 28.24 -54.72 -17.12
N SER A 15 29.05 -54.24 -18.06
CA SER A 15 29.23 -52.80 -18.30
C SER A 15 27.93 -52.12 -18.75
N LEU A 16 27.14 -52.78 -19.59
CA LEU A 16 25.83 -52.28 -20.03
C LEU A 16 24.85 -52.20 -18.85
N SER A 17 24.80 -53.22 -17.99
CA SER A 17 24.00 -53.18 -16.76
C SER A 17 24.47 -52.07 -15.80
N LEU A 18 25.78 -51.85 -15.69
CA LEU A 18 26.35 -50.79 -14.85
C LEU A 18 25.95 -49.39 -15.33
N ILE A 19 25.79 -49.20 -16.64
CA ILE A 19 25.33 -47.94 -17.25
C ILE A 19 23.80 -47.81 -17.25
N ALA A 20 23.07 -48.92 -17.36
CA ALA A 20 21.61 -48.90 -17.36
C ALA A 20 21.04 -48.35 -16.04
N ILE A 21 21.63 -48.72 -14.90
CA ILE A 21 21.20 -48.28 -13.57
C ILE A 21 21.18 -46.74 -13.43
N PRO A 22 22.28 -46.00 -13.65
CA PRO A 22 22.28 -44.55 -13.50
C PRO A 22 21.37 -43.84 -14.52
N VAL A 23 21.23 -44.37 -15.74
CA VAL A 23 20.34 -43.79 -16.76
C VAL A 23 18.87 -43.93 -16.34
N THR A 24 18.45 -45.13 -15.91
CA THR A 24 17.08 -45.37 -15.43
C THR A 24 16.82 -44.60 -14.14
N GLY A 25 17.80 -44.56 -13.22
CA GLY A 25 17.70 -43.76 -11.99
C GLY A 25 17.51 -42.27 -12.27
N TYR A 26 18.25 -41.71 -13.23
CA TYR A 26 18.09 -40.32 -13.64
C TYR A 26 16.71 -40.03 -14.26
N GLN A 27 16.23 -40.90 -15.14
CA GLN A 27 14.87 -40.76 -15.72
C GLN A 27 13.79 -40.81 -14.63
N PHE A 28 13.90 -41.78 -13.71
CA PHE A 28 12.96 -41.91 -12.60
C PHE A 28 12.94 -40.67 -11.69
N ILE A 29 14.12 -40.13 -11.33
CA ILE A 29 14.20 -38.91 -10.50
C ILE A 29 13.56 -37.73 -11.23
N ARG A 30 13.83 -37.56 -12.53
CA ARG A 30 13.25 -36.47 -13.32
C ARG A 30 11.73 -36.58 -13.43
N GLU A 31 11.21 -37.78 -13.65
CA GLU A 31 9.75 -38.02 -13.70
C GLU A 31 9.10 -37.75 -12.34
N MET A 32 9.73 -38.20 -11.25
CA MET A 32 9.26 -37.92 -9.89
C MET A 32 9.26 -36.43 -9.56
N GLU A 33 10.32 -35.71 -9.92
CA GLU A 33 10.41 -34.25 -9.75
C GLU A 33 9.28 -33.54 -10.51
N THR A 34 9.06 -33.92 -11.77
CA THR A 34 8.02 -33.32 -12.61
C THR A 34 6.64 -33.59 -12.01
N PHE A 35 6.37 -34.83 -11.62
CA PHE A 35 5.11 -35.22 -11.00
C PHE A 35 4.85 -34.45 -9.68
N LEU A 36 5.87 -34.34 -8.82
CA LEU A 36 5.75 -33.61 -7.56
C LEU A 36 5.52 -32.12 -7.78
N ARG A 37 6.21 -31.52 -8.76
CA ARG A 37 6.01 -30.09 -9.10
C ARG A 37 4.61 -29.85 -9.65
N ASP A 38 4.15 -30.67 -10.59
CA ASP A 38 2.82 -30.55 -11.18
C ASP A 38 1.72 -30.76 -10.12
N ALA A 39 1.91 -31.70 -9.20
CA ALA A 39 1.00 -31.90 -8.08
C ALA A 39 0.98 -30.70 -7.12
N GLN A 40 2.13 -30.08 -6.84
CA GLN A 40 2.20 -28.86 -6.03
C GLN A 40 1.52 -27.68 -6.73
N ASP A 41 1.79 -27.46 -8.01
CA ASP A 41 1.19 -26.37 -8.80
C ASP A 41 -0.34 -26.52 -8.88
N HIS A 42 -0.82 -27.75 -9.09
CA HIS A 42 -2.25 -28.03 -9.11
C HIS A 42 -2.92 -27.81 -7.75
N ASN A 43 -2.28 -28.24 -6.66
CA ASN A 43 -2.78 -28.00 -5.30
C ASN A 43 -2.83 -26.51 -4.98
N LEU A 44 -1.75 -25.76 -5.24
CA LEU A 44 -1.69 -24.32 -5.01
C LEU A 44 -2.78 -23.57 -5.81
N THR A 45 -2.98 -23.94 -7.07
CA THR A 45 -3.99 -23.33 -7.94
C THR A 45 -5.41 -23.62 -7.43
N THR A 46 -5.69 -24.87 -7.07
CA THR A 46 -7.01 -25.29 -6.55
C THR A 46 -7.31 -24.59 -5.23
N THR A 47 -6.34 -24.50 -4.33
CA THR A 47 -6.48 -23.78 -3.07
C THR A 47 -6.69 -22.28 -3.30
N ALA A 48 -5.94 -21.65 -4.21
CA ALA A 48 -6.12 -20.24 -4.55
C ALA A 48 -7.53 -19.96 -5.11
N GLN A 49 -8.06 -20.85 -5.95
CA GLN A 49 -9.43 -20.76 -6.47
C GLN A 49 -10.48 -20.93 -5.36
N ALA A 50 -10.31 -21.91 -4.47
CA ALA A 50 -11.21 -22.10 -3.33
C ALA A 50 -11.22 -20.88 -2.39
N LEU A 51 -10.06 -20.33 -2.07
CA LEU A 51 -9.92 -19.09 -1.30
C LEU A 51 -10.59 -17.90 -2.01
N ALA A 52 -10.37 -17.75 -3.32
CA ALA A 52 -11.00 -16.68 -4.09
C ALA A 52 -12.53 -16.77 -4.06
N LEU A 53 -13.10 -17.99 -4.11
CA LEU A 53 -14.55 -18.21 -3.96
C LEU A 53 -15.05 -17.86 -2.56
N LEU A 54 -14.32 -18.24 -1.50
CA LEU A 54 -14.66 -17.89 -0.12
C LEU A 54 -14.64 -16.37 0.11
N VAL A 55 -13.62 -15.69 -0.42
CA VAL A 55 -13.49 -14.22 -0.34
C VAL A 55 -14.61 -13.53 -1.09
N ARG A 56 -14.89 -13.94 -2.33
CA ARG A 56 -15.97 -13.36 -3.15
C ARG A 56 -17.35 -13.60 -2.53
N GLY A 57 -17.55 -14.74 -1.88
CA GLY A 57 -18.80 -15.10 -1.22
C GLY A 57 -19.05 -14.39 0.11
N ASN A 58 -18.08 -13.64 0.65
CA ASN A 58 -18.23 -12.98 1.95
C ASN A 58 -18.79 -11.54 1.81
N PRO A 59 -20.05 -11.30 2.21
CA PRO A 59 -20.69 -9.98 2.08
C PRO A 59 -20.08 -8.89 2.98
N ALA A 60 -19.29 -9.25 4.00
CA ALA A 60 -18.57 -8.28 4.81
C ALA A 60 -17.37 -7.66 4.07
N LEU A 61 -16.99 -8.23 2.91
CA LEU A 61 -15.90 -7.79 2.06
C LEU A 61 -16.50 -7.03 0.90
N ASN A 62 -16.84 -5.77 1.14
CA ASN A 62 -17.38 -4.90 0.12
C ASN A 62 -16.27 -4.66 -0.92
N THR A 63 -16.28 -5.42 -2.01
CA THR A 63 -15.28 -5.36 -3.09
C THR A 63 -15.69 -4.39 -4.20
N ASP A 64 -16.92 -3.90 -4.17
CA ASP A 64 -17.51 -2.95 -5.14
C ASP A 64 -17.32 -1.48 -4.74
N VAL A 65 -16.34 -1.18 -3.88
CA VAL A 65 -16.05 0.22 -3.55
C VAL A 65 -15.39 0.88 -4.77
N PRO A 66 -15.88 2.06 -5.22
CA PRO A 66 -15.15 2.90 -6.15
C PRO A 66 -13.71 3.13 -5.65
N LEU A 67 -12.74 2.60 -6.38
CA LEU A 67 -11.31 2.75 -6.06
C LEU A 67 -10.73 4.08 -6.56
N GLU A 68 -11.52 4.85 -7.31
CA GLU A 68 -11.11 6.14 -7.81
C GLU A 68 -10.92 7.11 -6.64
N GLY A 69 -9.69 7.60 -6.48
CA GLY A 69 -9.28 8.44 -5.36
C GLY A 69 -9.19 7.72 -4.00
N ALA A 70 -9.41 6.41 -3.95
CA ALA A 70 -9.24 5.66 -2.70
C ALA A 70 -7.79 5.74 -2.20
N LEU A 71 -7.62 5.73 -0.89
CA LEU A 71 -6.32 5.81 -0.24
C LEU A 71 -6.07 4.58 0.64
N TYR A 72 -4.99 3.87 0.37
CA TYR A 72 -4.59 2.73 1.18
C TYR A 72 -3.88 3.14 2.47
N VAL A 73 -4.29 2.51 3.57
CA VAL A 73 -3.79 2.75 4.92
C VAL A 73 -3.04 1.51 5.40
N HIS A 74 -1.72 1.65 5.55
CA HIS A 74 -0.84 0.58 5.97
C HIS A 74 -0.99 0.27 7.47
N PRO A 75 -0.66 -0.97 7.90
CA PRO A 75 -0.56 -1.31 9.32
C PRO A 75 0.38 -0.37 10.09
N TYR A 76 0.04 -0.12 11.36
CA TYR A 76 0.85 0.72 12.23
C TYR A 76 2.26 0.16 12.45
N GLN A 77 3.23 1.06 12.34
CA GLN A 77 4.52 1.01 13.03
C GLN A 77 4.65 2.36 13.76
N PRO A 78 5.44 2.44 14.85
CA PRO A 78 5.70 3.73 15.50
C PRO A 78 6.14 4.80 14.50
N VAL A 79 5.48 5.95 14.54
CA VAL A 79 5.80 7.13 13.72
C VAL A 79 6.02 8.29 14.68
N ILE A 80 7.17 8.94 14.55
CA ILE A 80 7.49 10.21 15.20
C ILE A 80 7.10 11.30 14.22
N VAL A 81 6.15 12.16 14.62
CA VAL A 81 5.74 13.28 13.76
C VAL A 81 6.77 14.39 13.91
N ASP A 82 7.76 14.38 13.02
CA ASP A 82 8.87 15.34 12.96
C ASP A 82 9.08 15.93 11.55
N GLY A 83 8.29 15.50 10.57
CA GLY A 83 8.34 15.97 9.19
C GLY A 83 9.34 15.20 8.31
N TYR A 84 10.10 14.27 8.88
CA TYR A 84 11.06 13.44 8.15
C TYR A 84 10.42 12.11 7.73
N ALA A 85 10.91 11.55 6.62
CA ALA A 85 10.35 10.32 6.06
C ALA A 85 11.04 9.04 6.58
N ASP A 86 11.86 9.14 7.62
CA ASP A 86 12.72 8.05 8.09
C ASP A 86 11.91 6.87 8.65
N ASP A 87 10.79 7.13 9.31
CA ASP A 87 9.84 6.12 9.79
C ASP A 87 9.00 5.48 8.67
N TRP A 88 9.18 5.95 7.43
CA TRP A 88 8.37 5.57 6.26
C TRP A 88 9.17 4.85 5.17
N GLN A 89 10.47 4.64 5.39
CA GLN A 89 11.42 4.14 4.37
C GLN A 89 10.96 2.83 3.69
N ASP A 90 10.36 1.91 4.45
CA ASP A 90 9.83 0.64 3.94
C ASP A 90 8.61 0.83 3.03
N LEU A 91 7.88 1.94 3.16
CA LEU A 91 6.70 2.26 2.38
C LEU A 91 6.93 3.25 1.25
N LEU A 92 8.06 3.97 1.19
CA LEU A 92 8.35 4.89 0.09
C LEU A 92 8.14 4.27 -1.31
N PRO A 93 8.52 2.99 -1.56
CA PRO A 93 8.22 2.34 -2.85
C PRO A 93 6.74 2.14 -3.14
N LEU A 94 5.90 2.11 -2.10
CA LEU A 94 4.45 1.88 -2.14
C LEU A 94 3.63 3.18 -2.05
N ALA A 95 4.30 4.35 -2.04
CA ALA A 95 3.63 5.64 -1.94
C ALA A 95 2.63 5.84 -3.09
N GLN A 96 1.44 6.31 -2.73
CA GLN A 96 0.37 6.61 -3.69
C GLN A 96 0.68 7.95 -4.35
N ARG A 97 0.72 7.98 -5.69
CA ARG A 97 1.28 9.10 -6.45
C ARG A 97 0.18 9.85 -7.20
N PHE A 98 0.16 11.17 -7.04
CA PHE A 98 -0.85 12.05 -7.63
C PHE A 98 -0.17 13.16 -8.42
N GLY A 99 -0.72 13.49 -9.59
CA GLY A 99 -0.08 14.44 -10.51
C GLY A 99 -0.77 14.53 -11.86
N GLY A 100 -0.09 15.19 -12.80
CA GLY A 100 -0.54 15.39 -14.17
C GLY A 100 0.33 14.68 -15.20
N PRO A 101 0.21 15.03 -16.48
CA PRO A 101 0.97 14.42 -17.58
C PRO A 101 2.50 14.46 -17.39
N ASP A 102 2.99 15.49 -16.68
CA ASP A 102 4.42 15.69 -16.39
C ASP A 102 4.94 14.81 -15.23
N GLY A 103 4.11 13.91 -14.69
CA GLY A 103 4.42 13.03 -13.58
C GLY A 103 3.85 13.49 -12.24
N PRO A 104 4.21 12.79 -11.14
CA PRO A 104 3.62 13.02 -9.83
C PRO A 104 4.04 14.37 -9.25
N ARG A 105 3.05 15.12 -8.75
CA ARG A 105 3.19 16.38 -8.02
C ARG A 105 3.30 16.16 -6.52
N PHE A 106 2.62 15.14 -6.00
CA PHE A 106 2.79 14.72 -4.62
C PHE A 106 2.62 13.22 -4.45
N GLN A 107 3.08 12.73 -3.31
CA GLN A 107 2.96 11.34 -2.91
C GLN A 107 2.38 11.27 -1.51
N VAL A 108 1.59 10.22 -1.25
CA VAL A 108 0.87 10.03 0.00
C VAL A 108 1.19 8.67 0.57
N LEU A 109 1.48 8.66 1.87
CA LEU A 109 1.55 7.47 2.69
C LEU A 109 0.68 7.63 3.92
N LEU A 110 -0.03 6.55 4.26
CA LEU A 110 -0.91 6.49 5.42
C LEU A 110 -0.57 5.24 6.24
N ARG A 111 -0.50 5.40 7.56
CA ARG A 111 -0.46 4.29 8.52
C ARG A 111 -1.51 4.51 9.58
N ALA A 112 -2.11 3.47 10.12
CA ALA A 112 -3.12 3.61 11.18
C ALA A 112 -2.84 2.74 12.40
N SER A 113 -2.82 3.40 13.57
CA SER A 113 -2.95 2.81 14.89
C SER A 113 -4.43 2.78 15.32
N PRO A 114 -4.78 2.14 16.45
CA PRO A 114 -6.16 2.18 16.95
C PRO A 114 -6.71 3.60 17.18
N ALA A 115 -5.86 4.55 17.59
CA ALA A 115 -6.25 5.91 17.98
C ALA A 115 -6.04 6.97 16.88
N TYR A 116 -5.05 6.77 16.01
CA TYR A 116 -4.60 7.77 15.04
C TYR A 116 -4.30 7.17 13.67
N VAL A 117 -4.58 7.96 12.65
CA VAL A 117 -4.02 7.82 11.30
C VAL A 117 -2.87 8.81 11.15
N TYR A 118 -1.72 8.32 10.73
CA TYR A 118 -0.55 9.11 10.39
C TYR A 118 -0.53 9.31 8.89
N LEU A 119 -0.28 10.55 8.46
CA LEU A 119 -0.26 10.97 7.07
C LEU A 119 1.11 11.57 6.79
N LEU A 120 1.78 11.08 5.74
CA LEU A 120 2.93 11.73 5.13
C LEU A 120 2.54 12.16 3.72
N VAL A 121 2.65 13.45 3.43
CA VAL A 121 2.51 14.04 2.10
C VAL A 121 3.86 14.58 1.66
N HIS A 122 4.45 13.98 0.64
CA HIS A 122 5.67 14.49 0.00
C HIS A 122 5.29 15.26 -1.25
N VAL A 123 5.49 16.57 -1.26
CA VAL A 123 5.14 17.46 -2.37
C VAL A 123 6.38 17.89 -3.13
N ARG A 124 6.31 17.81 -4.46
CA ARG A 124 7.33 18.34 -5.35
C ARG A 124 7.06 19.82 -5.63
N ALA A 125 8.00 20.68 -5.24
CA ALA A 125 7.94 22.12 -5.47
C ALA A 125 9.35 22.69 -5.65
N ASP A 126 9.53 23.62 -6.59
CA ASP A 126 10.85 24.21 -6.85
C ASP A 126 11.32 25.08 -5.67
N ARG A 127 10.40 25.88 -5.11
CA ARG A 127 10.63 26.78 -3.97
C ARG A 127 9.32 26.94 -3.17
N PRO A 128 9.21 26.31 -1.99
CA PRO A 128 8.06 26.51 -1.11
C PRO A 128 7.89 27.99 -0.73
N ARG A 129 6.65 28.46 -0.71
CA ARG A 129 6.24 29.80 -0.32
C ARG A 129 5.40 29.72 0.93
N TYR A 130 5.80 30.48 1.94
CA TYR A 130 5.11 30.55 3.22
C TYR A 130 4.17 31.74 3.28
N ILE A 131 3.25 31.73 4.24
CA ILE A 131 2.41 32.89 4.55
C ILE A 131 3.30 34.07 4.98
N ASP A 132 3.14 35.21 4.31
CA ASP A 132 3.80 36.47 4.63
C ASP A 132 2.88 37.49 5.34
N SER A 133 1.62 37.13 5.57
CA SER A 133 0.60 38.00 6.17
C SER A 133 0.23 37.65 7.61
N ALA A 134 -0.33 38.63 8.33
CA ALA A 134 -0.80 38.45 9.70
C ALA A 134 -1.96 37.44 9.81
N SER A 135 -2.78 37.30 8.77
CA SER A 135 -3.87 36.32 8.70
C SER A 135 -3.57 35.22 7.69
N ILE A 136 -4.16 34.04 7.88
CA ILE A 136 -4.12 32.96 6.89
C ILE A 136 -5.03 33.35 5.73
N ARG A 137 -4.57 33.12 4.50
CA ARG A 137 -5.32 33.40 3.27
C ARG A 137 -5.21 32.22 2.33
N TYR A 138 -6.35 31.73 1.86
CA TYR A 138 -6.39 30.65 0.89
C TYR A 138 -5.73 31.07 -0.44
N GLY A 139 -4.95 30.16 -1.02
CA GLY A 139 -4.29 30.34 -2.31
C GLY A 139 -3.18 31.40 -2.38
N ARG A 140 -2.59 31.79 -1.24
CA ARG A 140 -1.52 32.81 -1.16
C ARG A 140 -0.16 32.27 -0.74
N SER A 141 -0.06 30.99 -0.44
CA SER A 141 1.16 30.27 -0.06
C SER A 141 1.07 28.84 -0.56
N ASP A 142 2.14 28.05 -0.46
CA ASP A 142 2.02 26.60 -0.61
C ASP A 142 1.13 26.08 0.53
N GLN A 143 0.15 25.26 0.15
CA GLN A 143 -0.93 24.85 1.03
C GLN A 143 -1.32 23.41 0.75
N VAL A 144 -1.66 22.69 1.81
CA VAL A 144 -2.27 21.38 1.72
C VAL A 144 -3.65 21.47 2.33
N GLU A 145 -4.64 21.09 1.55
CA GLU A 145 -6.03 20.99 1.96
C GLU A 145 -6.39 19.53 2.17
N LEU A 146 -6.98 19.24 3.31
CA LEU A 146 -7.48 17.92 3.68
C LEU A 146 -9.01 17.99 3.80
N PHE A 147 -9.71 17.12 3.10
CA PHE A 147 -11.12 16.86 3.36
C PHE A 147 -11.24 15.54 4.11
N LEU A 148 -11.66 15.62 5.37
CA LEU A 148 -11.78 14.45 6.24
C LEU A 148 -13.26 14.10 6.41
N VAL A 149 -13.58 12.81 6.33
CA VAL A 149 -14.92 12.31 6.65
C VAL A 149 -14.92 11.69 8.03
N ASP A 150 -15.66 12.31 8.95
CA ASP A 150 -15.74 11.85 10.34
C ASP A 150 -16.64 10.62 10.53
N GLU A 151 -16.72 10.11 11.75
CA GLU A 151 -17.53 8.92 12.10
C GLU A 151 -19.04 9.07 11.81
N ASN A 152 -19.53 10.31 11.69
CA ASN A 152 -20.91 10.62 11.33
C ASN A 152 -21.11 10.79 9.82
N LYS A 153 -20.09 10.44 9.02
CA LYS A 153 -20.05 10.63 7.57
C LYS A 153 -20.15 12.10 7.13
N LEU A 154 -19.76 13.03 8.00
CA LEU A 154 -19.76 14.45 7.68
C LEU A 154 -18.39 14.85 7.13
N PRO A 155 -18.31 15.32 5.87
CA PRO A 155 -17.07 15.86 5.33
C PRO A 155 -16.73 17.20 5.98
N ARG A 156 -15.44 17.41 6.27
CA ARG A 156 -14.92 18.66 6.84
C ARG A 156 -13.63 19.04 6.13
N GLY A 157 -13.60 20.25 5.58
CA GLY A 157 -12.41 20.83 4.98
C GLY A 157 -11.45 21.40 6.02
N TYR A 158 -10.16 21.21 5.78
CA TYR A 158 -9.08 21.71 6.59
C TYR A 158 -7.94 22.23 5.72
N LEU A 159 -7.36 23.36 6.10
CA LEU A 159 -6.24 23.99 5.42
C LEU A 159 -5.00 23.98 6.31
N ILE A 160 -3.89 23.49 5.78
CA ILE A 160 -2.56 23.60 6.36
C ILE A 160 -1.78 24.59 5.50
N ALA A 161 -1.36 25.69 6.13
CA ALA A 161 -0.69 26.80 5.47
C ALA A 161 0.40 27.35 6.41
N PRO A 162 1.65 26.88 6.29
CA PRO A 162 2.72 27.24 7.22
C PRO A 162 3.22 28.67 7.02
N ARG A 163 3.78 29.26 8.09
CA ARG A 163 4.54 30.53 8.05
C ARG A 163 6.04 30.31 7.91
N ALA A 164 6.52 29.14 8.30
CA ALA A 164 7.90 28.69 8.24
C ALA A 164 7.91 27.16 8.37
N PRO A 165 9.03 26.48 8.10
CA PRO A 165 9.21 25.09 8.49
C PRO A 165 9.01 24.86 10.00
N GLY A 166 8.57 23.66 10.36
CA GLY A 166 8.30 23.21 11.73
C GLY A 166 6.81 22.95 12.00
N ALA A 167 6.43 23.09 13.27
CA ALA A 167 5.12 22.69 13.75
C ALA A 167 3.97 23.44 13.05
N VAL A 168 2.98 22.67 12.60
CA VAL A 168 1.77 23.17 11.95
C VAL A 168 0.52 22.63 12.61
N ILE A 169 -0.56 23.39 12.48
CA ILE A 169 -1.91 22.93 12.79
C ILE A 169 -2.80 23.11 11.57
N ALA A 170 -3.86 22.30 11.49
CA ALA A 170 -4.87 22.49 10.46
C ALA A 170 -5.91 23.53 10.88
N HIS A 171 -6.34 24.35 9.95
CA HIS A 171 -7.40 25.35 10.13
C HIS A 171 -8.67 24.85 9.46
N ARG A 172 -9.83 25.03 10.10
CA ARG A 172 -11.11 24.74 9.44
C ARG A 172 -11.20 25.52 8.12
N LEU A 173 -11.75 24.92 7.09
CA LEU A 173 -11.95 25.57 5.80
C LEU A 173 -13.42 25.44 5.40
N ASP A 174 -14.07 26.58 5.24
CA ASP A 174 -15.46 26.69 4.77
C ASP A 174 -15.44 27.63 3.54
N ASP A 175 -15.78 27.14 2.34
CA ASP A 175 -15.79 27.91 1.07
C ASP A 175 -14.56 28.82 0.87
N ASP A 176 -13.36 28.23 0.90
CA ASP A 176 -12.06 28.91 0.76
C ASP A 176 -11.76 29.97 1.86
N LEU A 177 -12.56 30.02 2.94
CA LEU A 177 -12.33 30.90 4.10
C LEU A 177 -11.69 30.10 5.24
N PRO A 178 -10.41 30.37 5.57
CA PRO A 178 -9.76 29.73 6.70
C PRO A 178 -10.36 30.22 8.03
N GLY A 179 -10.92 29.29 8.79
CA GLY A 179 -11.46 29.48 10.12
C GLY A 179 -10.43 29.21 11.24
N PRO A 180 -10.91 28.91 12.46
CA PRO A 180 -10.03 28.68 13.60
C PRO A 180 -9.17 27.42 13.41
N GLY A 181 -7.99 27.43 14.05
CA GLY A 181 -7.11 26.26 14.14
C GLY A 181 -7.74 25.15 14.97
N ASP A 182 -7.61 23.91 14.50
CA ASP A 182 -8.03 22.69 15.20
C ASP A 182 -6.80 22.00 15.78
N TYR A 183 -6.52 22.23 17.06
CA TYR A 183 -5.36 21.66 17.76
C TYR A 183 -5.38 20.12 17.86
N ARG A 184 -6.45 19.45 17.43
CA ARG A 184 -6.44 17.98 17.33
C ARG A 184 -5.71 17.50 16.08
N LEU A 185 -5.54 18.37 15.09
CA LEU A 185 -4.87 18.12 13.81
C LEU A 185 -3.55 18.87 13.80
N GLN A 186 -2.51 18.21 14.33
CA GLN A 186 -1.16 18.74 14.42
C GLN A 186 -0.23 17.95 13.50
N GLY A 187 0.81 18.62 13.05
CA GLY A 187 1.81 18.04 12.19
C GLY A 187 3.10 18.84 12.18
N GLU A 188 4.01 18.42 11.33
CA GLU A 188 5.29 19.05 11.08
C GLU A 188 5.44 19.26 9.57
N TRP A 189 5.91 20.46 9.21
CA TRP A 189 6.19 20.83 7.84
C TRP A 189 7.69 20.99 7.64
N GLN A 190 8.29 20.18 6.79
CA GLN A 190 9.74 20.16 6.63
C GLN A 190 10.11 20.37 5.16
N GLU A 191 11.00 21.33 4.89
CA GLU A 191 11.60 21.47 3.55
C GLU A 191 12.54 20.30 3.29
N VAL A 192 12.50 19.79 2.06
CA VAL A 192 13.39 18.73 1.58
C VAL A 192 13.90 19.06 0.18
N ALA A 193 14.91 18.33 -0.28
CA ALA A 193 15.43 18.52 -1.63
C ALA A 193 14.31 18.32 -2.68
N GLY A 194 13.97 19.38 -3.41
CA GLY A 194 12.95 19.35 -4.46
C GLY A 194 11.50 19.52 -3.98
N GLY A 195 11.28 19.97 -2.73
CA GLY A 195 9.96 20.35 -2.26
C GLY A 195 9.83 20.35 -0.74
N TYR A 196 8.76 19.74 -0.22
CA TYR A 196 8.50 19.68 1.22
C TYR A 196 7.72 18.43 1.61
N ASN A 197 7.84 18.06 2.87
CA ASN A 197 7.01 17.07 3.53
C ASN A 197 6.02 17.77 4.46
N LEU A 198 4.80 17.28 4.46
CA LEU A 198 3.84 17.49 5.54
C LEU A 198 3.61 16.14 6.22
N GLU A 199 3.93 16.05 7.50
CA GLU A 199 3.62 14.87 8.31
C GLU A 199 2.58 15.24 9.37
N MET A 200 1.54 14.43 9.51
CA MET A 200 0.44 14.73 10.43
C MET A 200 -0.02 13.52 11.22
N ARG A 201 -0.46 13.78 12.46
CA ARG A 201 -1.21 12.83 13.27
C ARG A 201 -2.66 13.25 13.34
N ILE A 202 -3.53 12.40 12.79
CA ILE A 202 -4.96 12.66 12.66
C ILE A 202 -5.73 11.69 13.59
N PRO A 203 -6.50 12.18 14.57
CA PRO A 203 -7.36 11.32 15.39
C PRO A 203 -8.33 10.53 14.51
N ARG A 204 -8.41 9.20 14.73
CA ARG A 204 -9.19 8.30 13.87
C ARG A 204 -10.67 8.68 13.76
N LYS A 205 -11.24 9.32 14.79
CA LYS A 205 -12.63 9.82 14.78
C LYS A 205 -12.89 10.93 13.75
N LEU A 206 -11.84 11.67 13.34
CA LEU A 206 -11.94 12.73 12.34
C LEU A 206 -11.79 12.21 10.91
N ILE A 207 -11.20 11.02 10.73
CA ILE A 207 -10.84 10.40 9.45
C ILE A 207 -11.35 8.95 9.43
N ALA A 208 -12.66 8.79 9.62
CA ALA A 208 -13.25 7.47 9.85
C ALA A 208 -13.44 6.68 8.56
N SER A 209 -13.89 7.33 7.48
CA SER A 209 -14.27 6.64 6.24
C SER A 209 -13.66 7.21 4.96
N GLY A 210 -13.16 8.45 4.98
CA GLY A 210 -12.65 9.07 3.77
C GLY A 210 -11.67 10.21 4.02
N LEU A 211 -10.79 10.40 3.05
CA LEU A 211 -9.80 11.46 2.96
C LEU A 211 -9.67 11.88 1.50
N SER A 212 -9.68 13.18 1.22
CA SER A 212 -9.04 13.72 0.02
C SER A 212 -8.01 14.78 0.35
N ILE A 213 -7.02 14.90 -0.52
CA ILE A 213 -5.85 15.76 -0.39
C ILE A 213 -5.75 16.59 -1.66
N ARG A 214 -5.74 17.90 -1.49
CA ARG A 214 -5.43 18.87 -2.55
C ARG A 214 -4.18 19.64 -2.17
N VAL A 215 -3.26 19.74 -3.12
CA VAL A 215 -2.02 20.49 -2.96
C VAL A 215 -2.08 21.72 -3.85
N MET A 216 -1.87 22.89 -3.26
CA MET A 216 -1.83 24.17 -3.97
C MET A 216 -0.43 24.76 -3.93
N ASP A 217 0.01 25.32 -5.05
CA ASP A 217 1.24 26.11 -5.10
C ASP A 217 1.05 27.51 -4.50
N GLY A 218 2.15 28.20 -4.19
CA GLY A 218 2.10 29.58 -3.69
C GLY A 218 1.62 30.66 -4.66
N LYS A 219 0.95 30.29 -5.76
CA LYS A 219 0.12 31.17 -6.60
C LYS A 219 -1.37 30.81 -6.52
N GLY A 220 -1.74 29.86 -5.66
CA GLY A 220 -3.11 29.39 -5.46
C GLY A 220 -3.58 28.44 -6.56
N ARG A 221 -2.69 27.89 -7.38
CA ARG A 221 -3.05 26.90 -8.39
C ARG A 221 -3.00 25.52 -7.77
N SER A 222 -4.08 24.75 -7.93
CA SER A 222 -4.08 23.32 -7.61
C SER A 222 -3.04 22.59 -8.47
N LEU A 223 -2.04 22.01 -7.81
CA LEU A 223 -1.00 21.21 -8.46
C LEU A 223 -1.53 19.83 -8.83
N ALA A 224 -2.28 19.22 -7.91
CA ALA A 224 -2.99 17.98 -8.09
C ALA A 224 -4.00 17.78 -6.95
N THR A 225 -4.96 16.90 -7.21
CA THR A 225 -5.96 16.40 -6.27
C THR A 225 -5.94 14.89 -6.34
N ASP A 226 -6.18 14.20 -5.23
CA ASP A 226 -6.37 12.75 -5.23
C ASP A 226 -7.76 12.31 -5.71
N GLY A 227 -8.71 13.24 -5.90
CA GLY A 227 -10.04 12.95 -6.47
C GLY A 227 -10.78 14.19 -7.03
N MET A 228 -11.88 13.97 -7.77
CA MET A 228 -12.57 15.02 -8.54
C MET A 228 -13.50 15.93 -7.72
N THR A 229 -14.07 15.49 -6.59
CA THR A 229 -15.00 16.31 -5.78
C THR A 229 -15.35 15.78 -4.39
N GLU A 230 -15.12 14.49 -4.11
CA GLU A 230 -15.46 13.86 -2.83
C GLU A 230 -14.24 13.19 -2.19
N ALA A 231 -14.29 13.00 -0.87
CA ALA A 231 -13.22 12.33 -0.13
C ALA A 231 -13.13 10.85 -0.54
N GLY A 232 -11.94 10.43 -0.96
CA GLY A 232 -11.66 9.05 -1.35
C GLY A 232 -11.78 8.10 -0.16
N GLN A 233 -12.24 6.87 -0.41
CA GLN A 233 -12.39 5.90 0.68
C GLN A 233 -11.03 5.46 1.21
N LEU A 234 -10.95 5.29 2.54
CA LEU A 234 -9.78 4.68 3.18
C LEU A 234 -9.88 3.16 3.11
N VAL A 235 -8.90 2.54 2.43
CA VAL A 235 -8.80 1.08 2.34
C VAL A 235 -7.77 0.58 3.35
N THR A 236 -8.21 -0.27 4.28
CA THR A 236 -7.35 -0.89 5.30
C THR A 236 -7.30 -2.40 5.12
N PRO A 237 -6.24 -3.08 5.60
CA PRO A 237 -6.26 -4.52 5.80
C PRO A 237 -7.51 -4.95 6.59
N SER A 238 -8.18 -6.01 6.12
CA SER A 238 -9.40 -6.55 6.71
C SER A 238 -9.07 -7.62 7.75
N ILE A 239 -9.49 -7.39 8.99
CA ILE A 239 -9.37 -8.36 10.08
C ILE A 239 -10.15 -9.64 9.73
N ALA A 240 -11.38 -9.50 9.22
CA ALA A 240 -12.21 -10.64 8.82
C ALA A 240 -11.54 -11.51 7.74
N LEU A 241 -10.80 -10.90 6.81
CA LEU A 241 -10.02 -11.65 5.83
C LEU A 241 -8.82 -12.35 6.45
N ASN A 242 -8.11 -11.70 7.38
CA ASN A 242 -7.01 -12.35 8.09
C ASN A 242 -7.51 -13.57 8.87
N ASP A 243 -8.70 -13.48 9.49
CA ASP A 243 -9.30 -14.61 10.23
C ASP A 243 -9.69 -15.77 9.30
N ILE A 244 -10.20 -15.47 8.09
CA ILE A 244 -10.47 -16.51 7.07
C ILE A 244 -9.19 -17.22 6.68
N ILE A 245 -8.11 -16.47 6.40
CA ILE A 245 -6.82 -17.04 6.03
C ILE A 245 -6.23 -17.87 7.18
N ALA A 246 -6.29 -17.36 8.42
CA ALA A 246 -5.71 -18.03 9.59
C ALA A 246 -6.34 -19.40 9.87
N ASN A 247 -7.60 -19.61 9.48
CA ASN A 247 -8.30 -20.88 9.62
C ASN A 247 -8.04 -21.87 8.48
N VAL A 248 -7.28 -21.47 7.46
CA VAL A 248 -6.93 -22.32 6.32
C VAL A 248 -5.54 -22.90 6.58
N ASP A 249 -5.49 -24.15 7.03
CA ASP A 249 -4.23 -24.84 7.30
C ASP A 249 -3.51 -25.20 5.99
N LEU A 250 -2.53 -24.38 5.63
CA LEU A 250 -1.62 -24.62 4.51
C LEU A 250 -0.18 -24.60 4.99
N PRO A 251 0.37 -25.75 5.39
CA PRO A 251 1.77 -25.83 5.79
C PRO A 251 2.68 -25.32 4.66
N GLN A 252 3.64 -24.47 5.02
CA GLN A 252 4.67 -23.93 4.13
C GLN A 252 4.18 -23.03 2.98
N SER A 253 2.94 -22.52 3.04
CA SER A 253 2.41 -21.58 2.06
C SER A 253 2.32 -20.16 2.63
N ARG A 254 2.40 -19.14 1.76
CA ARG A 254 2.11 -17.75 2.11
C ARG A 254 0.94 -17.26 1.28
N ILE A 255 -0.12 -16.80 1.95
CA ILE A 255 -1.30 -16.26 1.29
C ILE A 255 -1.26 -14.74 1.35
N ARG A 256 -1.57 -14.09 0.23
CA ARG A 256 -1.86 -12.66 0.17
C ARG A 256 -3.12 -12.45 -0.63
N ILE A 257 -4.06 -11.70 -0.06
CA ILE A 257 -5.26 -11.26 -0.77
C ILE A 257 -5.04 -9.80 -1.13
N THR A 258 -5.17 -9.47 -2.40
CA THR A 258 -5.03 -8.10 -2.90
C THR A 258 -6.30 -7.63 -3.60
N ASN A 259 -6.54 -6.32 -3.61
CA ASN A 259 -7.50 -5.73 -4.53
C ASN A 259 -6.91 -5.59 -5.95
N SER A 260 -7.69 -5.04 -6.88
CA SER A 260 -7.26 -4.80 -8.27
C SER A 260 -6.13 -3.78 -8.42
N GLN A 261 -5.88 -2.94 -7.40
CA GLN A 261 -4.76 -2.00 -7.32
C GLN A 261 -3.49 -2.64 -6.72
N GLY A 262 -3.53 -3.92 -6.36
CA GLY A 262 -2.41 -4.64 -5.74
C GLY A 262 -2.23 -4.36 -4.24
N TRP A 263 -3.16 -3.63 -3.60
CA TRP A 263 -3.11 -3.39 -2.16
C TRP A 263 -3.45 -4.64 -1.37
N VAL A 264 -2.65 -4.94 -0.35
CA VAL A 264 -2.81 -6.14 0.47
C VAL A 264 -3.95 -5.96 1.45
N LEU A 265 -5.05 -6.66 1.24
CA LEU A 265 -6.20 -6.66 2.14
C LEU A 265 -6.01 -7.65 3.30
N ALA A 266 -5.25 -8.73 3.09
CA ALA A 266 -4.94 -9.70 4.12
C ALA A 266 -3.71 -10.54 3.79
N ARG A 267 -3.08 -11.11 4.82
CA ARG A 267 -1.89 -11.96 4.69
C ARG A 267 -1.86 -13.06 5.77
N GLY A 268 -1.35 -14.23 5.41
CA GLY A 268 -1.09 -15.36 6.30
C GLY A 268 0.08 -16.21 5.81
#